data_AF-A0A1C0ZXK7-F1
#
_entry.id   AF-A0A1C0ZXK7-F1
#
_cell.length_a   1.000
_cell.length_b   1.000
_cell.length_c   1.000
_cell.angle_alpha   90.00
_cell.angle_beta   90.00
_cell.angle_gamma   90.00
#
_symmetry.space_group_name_H-M   'P 1'
#
loop_
_entity.id
_entity.type
_entity.pdbx_description
1 polymer ?
#
loop_
_entity_poly.entity_id
_entity_poly.type
_entity_poly.pdbx_seq_one_letter_code
_entity_poly.pdbx_strand_id
1 'polypeptide(L)'
;MREGQTVDCSFQFGLNFRGRLTAWVAYEWDMTGYVMIAKDMIGNICGEYHGGILARSKDGGNWEASEGEKSYTRRIKWDDGTEQVMGSLERPFILFENNEPTHMFFATADGPGEFTKAANTWNMVIPLKRNES
;
A
#
# COMPACT_ATOMS: atom_id res chain seq x y z
N MET A 1 17.63 23.96 -18.75
CA MET A 1 16.63 23.98 -17.67
C MET A 1 15.27 23.89 -18.33
N ARG A 2 14.55 22.78 -18.18
CA ARG A 2 13.17 22.64 -18.68
C ARG A 2 12.23 22.64 -17.48
N GLU A 3 11.20 23.46 -17.58
CA GLU A 3 10.20 23.75 -16.55
C GLU A 3 9.54 22.48 -16.00
N GLY A 4 9.33 22.48 -14.69
CA GLY A 4 8.62 21.43 -13.98
C GLY A 4 7.16 21.36 -14.42
N GLN A 5 6.77 20.19 -14.92
CA GLN A 5 5.35 19.85 -15.02
C GLN A 5 4.84 19.58 -13.61
N THR A 6 3.94 20.43 -13.15
CA THR A 6 3.10 20.17 -11.97
C THR A 6 2.22 18.96 -12.29
N VAL A 7 2.48 17.84 -11.62
CA VAL A 7 1.54 16.72 -11.57
C VAL A 7 0.47 17.05 -10.55
N ASP A 8 -0.72 17.40 -11.05
CA ASP A 8 -1.91 17.56 -10.24
C ASP A 8 -2.37 16.19 -9.76
N CYS A 9 -2.03 15.84 -8.52
CA CYS A 9 -2.46 14.61 -7.87
C CYS A 9 -3.73 14.88 -7.05
N SER A 10 -4.82 15.25 -7.71
CA SER A 10 -6.15 15.26 -7.10
C SER A 10 -7.10 14.37 -7.92
N PHE A 11 -7.16 13.09 -7.56
CA PHE A 11 -8.03 12.11 -8.19
C PHE A 11 -9.10 11.66 -7.20
N GLN A 12 -10.34 12.10 -7.42
CA GLN A 12 -11.51 11.63 -6.68
C GLN A 12 -12.27 10.63 -7.56
N PHE A 13 -11.97 9.34 -7.38
CA PHE A 13 -12.68 8.26 -8.07
C PHE A 13 -13.75 7.65 -7.15
N GLY A 14 -14.97 7.50 -7.68
CA GLY A 14 -16.06 6.79 -7.01
C GLY A 14 -15.76 5.29 -7.00
N LEU A 15 -15.48 4.74 -5.81
CA LEU A 15 -15.10 3.34 -5.65
C LEU A 15 -16.30 2.49 -5.21
N ASN A 16 -16.66 1.48 -6.01
CA ASN A 16 -17.66 0.47 -5.67
C ASN A 16 -16.98 -0.82 -5.17
N PHE A 17 -16.38 -0.80 -3.98
CA PHE A 17 -15.85 -2.02 -3.34
C PHE A 17 -16.88 -2.64 -2.38
N ARG A 18 -17.04 -3.97 -2.44
CA ARG A 18 -17.73 -4.75 -1.41
C ARG A 18 -16.75 -5.04 -0.26
N GLY A 19 -16.45 -4.03 0.55
CA GLY A 19 -15.53 -4.15 1.70
C GLY A 19 -15.16 -2.80 2.30
N ARG A 20 -14.72 -2.77 3.56
CA ARG A 20 -14.22 -1.54 4.20
C ARG A 20 -12.72 -1.40 3.90
N LEU A 21 -12.40 -0.58 2.91
CA LEU A 21 -11.02 -0.18 2.62
C LEU A 21 -10.76 1.22 3.22
N THR A 22 -9.57 1.44 3.76
CA THR A 22 -9.14 2.76 4.23
C THR A 22 -7.70 3.01 3.79
N ALA A 23 -7.39 4.21 3.31
CA ALA A 23 -6.10 4.57 2.74
C ALA A 23 -5.70 3.71 1.52
N TRP A 24 -5.47 4.37 0.39
CA TRP A 24 -5.17 3.72 -0.87
C TRP A 24 -4.22 4.56 -1.70
N VAL A 25 -3.45 3.89 -2.54
CA VAL A 25 -2.65 4.48 -3.61
C VAL A 25 -2.98 3.74 -4.90
N ALA A 26 -3.25 4.49 -5.96
CA ALA A 26 -3.44 3.95 -7.30
C ALA A 26 -2.40 4.56 -8.25
N TYR A 27 -1.87 3.75 -9.16
CA TYR A 27 -0.90 4.18 -10.17
C TYR A 27 -1.16 3.47 -11.50
N GLU A 28 -0.74 4.09 -12.59
CA GLU A 28 -0.86 3.51 -13.93
C GLU A 28 0.15 2.37 -14.13
N TRP A 29 -0.29 1.28 -14.75
CA TRP A 29 0.53 0.12 -15.06
C TRP A 29 0.72 -0.01 -16.57
N ASP A 30 1.86 0.46 -17.06
CA ASP A 30 2.32 0.26 -18.45
C ASP A 30 1.27 0.65 -19.52
N MET A 31 0.50 1.72 -19.28
CA MET A 31 -0.62 2.15 -20.14
C MET A 31 -1.74 1.12 -20.36
N THR A 32 -1.73 0.01 -19.63
CA THR A 32 -2.73 -1.07 -19.75
C THR A 32 -3.88 -0.93 -18.75
N GLY A 33 -3.73 -0.03 -17.77
CA GLY A 33 -4.72 0.23 -16.73
C GLY A 33 -4.08 0.80 -15.48
N TYR A 34 -4.73 0.57 -14.34
CA TYR A 34 -4.37 1.05 -13.02
C TYR A 34 -4.23 -0.10 -12.04
N VAL A 35 -3.28 0.06 -11.12
CA VAL A 35 -3.06 -0.83 -9.98
C VAL A 35 -3.28 -0.01 -8.71
N MET A 36 -4.00 -0.57 -7.75
CA MET A 36 -4.25 0.01 -6.45
C MET A 36 -3.70 -0.90 -5.35
N ILE A 37 -3.11 -0.27 -4.34
CA ILE A 37 -2.82 -0.87 -3.05
C ILE A 37 -3.69 -0.18 -2.01
N ALA A 38 -4.42 -0.96 -1.23
CA ALA A 38 -5.31 -0.44 -0.19
C ALA A 38 -5.26 -1.32 1.07
N LYS A 39 -5.58 -0.74 2.22
CA LYS A 39 -5.66 -1.50 3.47
C LYS A 39 -6.97 -2.27 3.56
N ASP A 40 -6.87 -3.56 3.83
CA ASP A 40 -8.01 -4.40 4.21
C ASP A 40 -8.25 -4.29 5.72
N MET A 41 -9.34 -3.63 6.11
CA MET A 41 -9.63 -3.37 7.53
C MET A 41 -10.08 -4.61 8.31
N ILE A 42 -10.47 -5.69 7.63
CA ILE A 42 -11.01 -6.88 8.30
C ILE A 42 -10.26 -8.16 7.94
N GLY A 43 -9.50 -8.14 6.85
CA GLY A 43 -8.69 -9.27 6.38
C GLY A 43 -9.46 -10.28 5.53
N ASN A 44 -10.68 -9.96 5.08
CA ASN A 44 -11.50 -10.89 4.31
C ASN A 44 -11.10 -10.97 2.83
N ILE A 45 -10.33 -10.00 2.33
CA ILE A 45 -9.90 -9.95 0.92
C ILE A 45 -8.50 -10.55 0.80
N CYS A 46 -7.53 -10.06 1.57
CA CYS A 46 -6.14 -10.55 1.49
C CYS A 46 -5.79 -11.65 2.50
N GLY A 47 -6.71 -12.00 3.41
CA GLY A 47 -6.49 -13.02 4.45
C GLY A 47 -5.74 -12.51 5.69
N GLU A 48 -5.42 -11.22 5.79
CA GLU A 48 -4.72 -10.63 6.93
C GLU A 48 -5.43 -9.39 7.47
N TYR A 49 -5.79 -9.40 8.75
CA TYR A 49 -6.35 -8.23 9.43
C TYR A 49 -5.37 -7.06 9.36
N HIS A 50 -5.83 -5.96 8.75
CA HIS A 50 -5.05 -4.74 8.49
C HIS A 50 -3.86 -4.92 7.54
N GLY A 51 -3.90 -5.98 6.72
CA GLY A 51 -2.97 -6.18 5.61
C GLY A 51 -3.30 -5.34 4.38
N GLY A 52 -2.44 -5.41 3.37
CA GLY A 52 -2.64 -4.75 2.09
C GLY A 52 -3.28 -5.66 1.05
N ILE A 53 -4.24 -5.14 0.30
CA ILE A 53 -4.76 -5.76 -0.92
C ILE A 53 -4.07 -5.16 -2.15
N LEU A 54 -4.15 -5.90 -3.25
CA LEU A 54 -3.81 -5.42 -4.58
C LEU A 54 -5.09 -5.46 -5.42
N ALA A 55 -5.43 -4.35 -6.09
CA ALA A 55 -6.56 -4.30 -7.00
C ALA A 55 -6.15 -3.74 -8.36
N ARG A 56 -6.83 -4.15 -9.42
CA ARG A 56 -6.57 -3.72 -10.79
C ARG A 56 -7.83 -3.15 -11.43
N SER A 57 -7.65 -2.18 -12.30
CA SER A 57 -8.72 -1.57 -13.07
C SER A 57 -8.21 -1.21 -14.46
N LYS A 58 -9.05 -1.35 -15.49
CA LYS A 58 -8.71 -0.83 -16.83
C LYS A 58 -9.08 0.64 -17.01
N ASP A 59 -10.09 1.11 -16.27
CA ASP A 59 -10.74 2.41 -16.48
C ASP A 59 -10.65 3.35 -15.28
N GLY A 60 -10.11 2.88 -14.15
CA GLY A 60 -10.00 3.62 -12.89
C GLY A 60 -11.31 3.67 -12.07
N GLY A 61 -12.43 3.16 -12.61
CA GLY A 61 -13.74 3.15 -11.96
C GLY A 61 -14.15 1.76 -11.46
N ASN A 62 -13.86 0.72 -12.24
CA ASN A 62 -14.18 -0.67 -11.92
C ASN A 62 -12.93 -1.40 -11.46
N TRP A 63 -12.93 -1.91 -10.23
CA TRP A 63 -11.75 -2.49 -9.60
C TRP A 63 -11.98 -3.95 -9.23
N GLU A 64 -10.98 -4.79 -9.52
CA GLU A 64 -10.93 -6.21 -9.18
C GLU A 64 -9.77 -6.45 -8.22
N ALA A 65 -10.06 -6.92 -7.01
CA ALA A 65 -9.04 -7.25 -6.02
C ALA A 65 -8.49 -8.67 -6.25
N SER A 66 -7.17 -8.84 -6.09
CA SER A 66 -6.56 -10.17 -5.98
C SER A 66 -6.95 -10.81 -4.65
N GLU A 67 -7.99 -11.63 -4.62
CA GLU A 67 -8.41 -12.35 -3.42
C GLU A 67 -7.35 -13.37 -2.97
N GLY A 68 -7.09 -13.44 -1.67
CA GLY A 68 -6.09 -14.35 -1.08
C GLY A 68 -4.63 -13.93 -1.28
N GLU A 69 -4.36 -12.86 -2.04
CA GLU A 69 -3.02 -12.30 -2.20
C GLU A 69 -2.88 -11.01 -1.38
N LYS A 70 -1.71 -10.85 -0.76
CA LYS A 70 -1.37 -9.64 0.00
C LYS A 70 -0.33 -8.80 -0.72
N SER A 71 -0.60 -7.50 -0.85
CA SER A 71 0.40 -6.54 -1.35
C SER A 71 1.41 -6.16 -0.26
N TYR A 72 0.98 -6.13 1.00
CA TYR A 72 1.85 -5.98 2.17
C TYR A 72 1.26 -6.65 3.41
N THR A 73 2.12 -6.88 4.42
CA THR A 73 1.77 -7.45 5.73
C THR A 73 2.20 -6.51 6.85
N ARG A 74 1.52 -6.57 8.00
CA ARG A 74 1.96 -5.87 9.22
C ARG A 74 3.11 -6.56 9.93
N ARG A 75 3.47 -7.78 9.51
CA ARG A 75 4.63 -8.51 10.02
C ARG A 75 5.89 -8.00 9.33
N ILE A 76 6.57 -7.08 9.99
CA ILE A 76 7.81 -6.47 9.50
C ILE A 76 8.98 -7.33 9.94
N LYS A 77 9.87 -7.62 8.99
CA LYS A 77 11.16 -8.22 9.25
C LYS A 77 12.22 -7.13 9.27
N TRP A 78 12.97 -7.05 10.36
CA TRP A 78 14.02 -6.06 10.59
C TRP A 78 15.37 -6.55 10.08
N ASP A 79 16.34 -5.62 9.96
CA ASP A 79 17.68 -5.91 9.45
C ASP A 79 18.48 -6.87 10.33
N ASP A 80 18.17 -6.91 11.64
CA ASP A 80 18.73 -7.88 12.59
C ASP A 80 18.10 -9.29 12.47
N GLY A 81 17.15 -9.45 11.56
CA GLY A 81 16.42 -10.70 11.30
C GLY A 81 15.21 -10.93 12.20
N THR A 82 14.96 -10.07 13.18
CA THR A 82 13.78 -10.16 14.05
C THR A 82 12.50 -9.83 13.27
N GLU A 83 11.37 -10.33 13.76
CA GLU A 83 10.05 -10.01 13.21
C GLU A 83 9.17 -9.36 14.26
N GLN A 84 8.42 -8.34 13.84
CA GLN A 84 7.45 -7.65 14.68
C GLN A 84 6.14 -7.48 13.93
N VAL A 85 5.02 -7.77 14.60
CA VAL A 85 3.70 -7.40 14.09
C VAL A 85 3.40 -5.97 14.53
N MET A 86 3.26 -5.07 13.57
CA MET A 86 2.97 -3.67 13.80
C MET A 86 1.51 -3.44 14.19
N GLY A 87 1.26 -2.45 15.04
CA GLY A 87 -0.08 -2.05 15.44
C GLY A 87 -0.87 -1.52 14.24
N SER A 88 -0.24 -0.65 13.44
CA SER A 88 -0.81 -0.13 12.20
C SER A 88 0.26 0.12 11.14
N LEU A 89 -0.11 -0.13 9.88
CA LEU A 89 0.56 0.37 8.68
C LEU A 89 -0.50 1.11 7.86
N GLU A 90 -0.39 2.44 7.81
CA GLU A 90 -1.35 3.32 7.16
C GLU A 90 -0.69 4.09 6.01
N ARG A 91 -1.54 4.63 5.12
CA ARG A 91 -1.12 5.53 4.03
C ARG A 91 0.00 4.90 3.17
N PRO A 92 -0.26 3.76 2.52
CA PRO A 92 0.73 3.17 1.62
C PRO A 92 1.10 4.18 0.53
N PHE A 93 2.40 4.39 0.34
CA PHE A 93 2.92 5.24 -0.72
C PHE A 93 4.10 4.55 -1.38
N ILE A 94 4.23 4.65 -2.71
CA ILE A 94 5.28 3.98 -3.48
C ILE A 94 6.20 5.04 -4.06
N LEU A 95 7.51 4.87 -3.87
CA LEU A 95 8.51 5.62 -4.61
C LEU A 95 8.86 4.88 -5.89
N PHE A 96 8.76 5.60 -7.01
CA PHE A 96 9.21 5.15 -8.31
C PHE A 96 10.52 5.83 -8.68
N GLU A 97 11.50 5.05 -9.12
CA GLU A 97 12.75 5.54 -9.67
C GLU A 97 12.95 4.87 -11.03
N ASN A 98 13.19 5.66 -12.08
CA ASN A 98 13.29 5.18 -13.47
C ASN A 98 12.06 4.35 -13.91
N ASN A 99 10.86 4.78 -13.52
CA ASN A 99 9.58 4.07 -13.76
C ASN A 99 9.47 2.69 -13.11
N GLU A 100 10.35 2.33 -12.18
CA GLU A 100 10.26 1.10 -11.41
C GLU A 100 9.92 1.40 -9.94
N PRO A 101 9.03 0.62 -9.30
CA PRO A 101 8.76 0.77 -7.87
C PRO A 101 9.97 0.27 -7.06
N THR A 102 10.59 1.13 -6.25
CA THR A 102 11.80 0.77 -5.49
C THR A 102 11.55 0.68 -3.99
N HIS A 103 10.66 1.52 -3.44
CA HIS A 103 10.40 1.57 -2.00
C HIS A 103 8.92 1.77 -1.71
N MET A 104 8.50 1.23 -0.57
CA MET A 104 7.17 1.44 -0.03
C MET A 104 7.25 2.17 1.30
N PHE A 105 6.40 3.17 1.49
CA PHE A 105 6.33 4.01 2.68
C PHE A 105 5.01 3.81 3.41
N PHE A 106 5.08 3.88 4.74
CA PHE A 106 3.92 3.76 5.62
C PHE A 106 4.03 4.69 6.82
N ALA A 107 2.91 5.28 7.21
CA ALA A 107 2.75 5.78 8.58
C ALA A 107 2.54 4.58 9.50
N THR A 108 3.47 4.37 10.42
CA THR A 108 3.59 3.14 11.22
C THR A 108 3.44 3.43 12.69
N ALA A 109 2.81 2.50 13.41
CA ALA A 109 2.73 2.52 14.87
C ALA A 109 2.98 1.13 15.44
N ASP A 110 3.71 1.05 16.56
CA ASP A 110 3.87 -0.20 17.31
C ASP A 110 2.67 -0.47 18.24
N GLY A 111 2.73 -1.58 18.99
CA GLY A 111 1.76 -1.89 20.03
C GLY A 111 0.50 -2.66 19.57
N PRO A 112 -0.28 -3.18 20.54
CA PRO A 112 -1.35 -4.17 20.26
C PRO A 112 -2.71 -3.55 19.89
N GLY A 113 -2.85 -2.23 19.82
CA GLY A 113 -4.16 -1.56 19.70
C GLY A 113 -4.22 -0.50 18.61
N GLU A 114 -3.58 -0.78 17.48
CA GLU A 114 -3.44 0.18 16.38
C GLU A 114 -2.81 1.49 16.88
N PHE A 115 -3.19 2.62 16.30
CA PHE A 115 -2.69 3.93 16.69
C PHE A 115 -2.95 4.31 18.16
N THR A 116 -4.05 3.81 18.76
CA THR A 116 -4.49 4.28 20.09
C THR A 116 -3.67 3.75 21.26
N LYS A 117 -2.95 2.63 21.06
CA LYS A 117 -2.10 2.01 22.10
C LYS A 117 -0.63 1.97 21.68
N ALA A 118 -0.26 2.79 20.71
CA ALA A 118 1.11 2.89 20.25
C ALA A 118 1.99 3.52 21.33
N ALA A 119 3.15 2.93 21.57
CA ALA A 119 4.22 3.58 22.32
C ALA A 119 5.00 4.52 21.41
N ASN A 120 5.20 4.13 20.15
CA ASN A 120 5.96 4.86 19.15
C ASN A 120 5.22 4.91 17.81
N THR A 121 5.40 6.01 17.09
CA THR A 121 4.91 6.19 15.71
C THR A 121 5.99 6.83 14.85
N TRP A 122 6.09 6.43 13.58
CA TRP A 122 7.09 6.94 12.65
C TRP A 122 6.68 6.71 11.20
N ASN A 123 7.42 7.30 10.25
CA ASN A 123 7.33 6.93 8.85
C ASN A 123 8.34 5.81 8.57
N MET A 124 7.84 4.65 8.12
CA MET A 124 8.64 3.50 7.76
C MET A 124 8.86 3.48 6.25
N VAL A 125 10.07 3.15 5.82
CA VAL A 125 10.41 2.83 4.44
C VAL A 125 10.81 1.35 4.37
N ILE A 126 10.29 0.65 3.37
CA ILE A 126 10.57 -0.76 3.10
C ILE A 126 11.05 -0.87 1.65
N PRO A 127 12.32 -1.22 1.41
CA PRO A 127 12.80 -1.50 0.06
C PRO A 127 12.07 -2.70 -0.54
N LEU A 128 11.67 -2.58 -1.80
CA LEU A 128 11.06 -3.69 -2.54
C LEU A 128 12.16 -4.58 -3.10
N LYS A 129 12.01 -5.90 -2.94
CA LYS A 129 12.92 -6.85 -3.58
C LYS A 129 12.71 -6.79 -5.08
N ARG A 130 13.78 -6.51 -5.83
CA ARG A 130 13.81 -6.79 -7.26
C ARG A 130 13.83 -8.31 -7.43
N ASN A 131 12.91 -8.82 -8.24
CA ASN A 131 13.08 -10.17 -8.75
C ASN A 131 14.25 -10.09 -9.75
N GLU A 132 15.37 -10.72 -9.42
CA GLU A 132 16.39 -11.02 -10.42
C GLU A 132 15.78 -12.06 -11.35
N SER A 133 15.50 -11.63 -12.59
CA SER A 133 15.03 -12.46 -13.70
C SER A 133 16.14 -13.32 -14.27
#